data_AF-A0A7K3YAQ6-F1
#
_entry.id   AF-A0A7K3YAQ6-F1
#
_cell.length_a   1.000
_cell.length_b   1.000
_cell.length_c   1.000
_cell.angle_alpha   90.00
_cell.angle_beta   90.00
_cell.angle_gamma   90.00
#
_symmetry.space_group_name_H-M   'P 1'
#
loop_
_entity.id
_entity.type
_entity.pdbx_description
1 polymer ?
#
loop_
_entity_poly.entity_id
_entity_poly.type
_entity_poly.pdbx_seq_one_letter_code
_entity_poly.pdbx_strand_id
1 'polypeptide(L)'
;MNRNIVEQHLSEIPSVIINATGPLGNKKAWAIYIALLQRDEGLRFNQIRDLFEAEPPEIARALRALTNAGLVTKQARTLDDAGSTKASFYVPTTLGVALIAALYRGLTPPQDEESLPRPE
;
A
#
# COMPACT_ATOMS: atom_id res chain seq x y z
N MET A 1 25.68 -6.94 -11.71
CA MET A 1 24.82 -8.04 -12.20
C MET A 1 24.71 -7.91 -13.72
N ASN A 2 24.74 -9.00 -14.48
CA ASN A 2 24.62 -8.93 -15.95
C ASN A 2 23.18 -8.54 -16.32
N ARG A 3 23.00 -7.36 -16.93
CA ARG A 3 21.69 -6.77 -17.22
C ARG A 3 20.80 -7.68 -18.08
N ASN A 4 21.37 -8.35 -19.08
CA ASN A 4 20.60 -9.20 -19.99
C ASN A 4 20.04 -10.43 -19.27
N ILE A 5 20.82 -11.00 -18.35
CA ILE A 5 20.37 -12.15 -17.53
C ILE A 5 19.25 -11.73 -16.58
N VAL A 6 19.33 -10.51 -16.02
CA VAL A 6 18.30 -9.97 -15.13
C VAL A 6 17.00 -9.71 -15.88
N GLU A 7 17.08 -9.05 -17.04
CA GLU A 7 15.90 -8.75 -17.87
C GLU A 7 15.23 -10.03 -18.37
N GLN A 8 16.02 -11.07 -18.70
CA GLN A 8 15.49 -12.39 -19.07
C GLN A 8 14.65 -12.99 -17.94
N HIS A 9 15.15 -13.05 -16.71
CA HIS A 9 14.38 -13.62 -15.61
C HIS A 9 13.21 -12.74 -15.18
N LEU A 10 13.35 -11.41 -15.22
CA LEU A 10 12.22 -10.51 -14.93
C LEU A 10 11.10 -10.64 -15.98
N SER A 11 11.41 -11.07 -17.20
CA SER A 11 10.40 -11.30 -18.25
C SER A 11 9.49 -12.50 -17.98
N GLU A 12 9.88 -13.40 -17.08
CA GLU A 12 9.06 -14.55 -16.66
C GLU A 12 7.87 -14.14 -15.78
N ILE A 13 7.89 -12.93 -15.22
CA ILE A 13 6.87 -12.43 -14.32
C ILE A 13 6.20 -11.19 -14.93
N PRO A 14 4.87 -11.08 -14.92
CA PRO A 14 4.19 -9.86 -15.33
C PRO A 14 4.72 -8.64 -14.58
N SER A 15 5.08 -7.58 -15.31
CA SER A 15 5.65 -6.35 -14.74
C SER A 15 4.76 -5.71 -13.67
N VAL A 16 3.44 -5.93 -13.74
CA VAL A 16 2.47 -5.50 -12.73
C VAL A 16 2.81 -6.05 -11.34
N ILE A 17 3.26 -7.31 -11.23
CA ILE A 17 3.62 -7.93 -9.94
C ILE A 17 4.91 -7.31 -9.38
N ILE A 18 5.90 -7.10 -10.25
CA ILE A 18 7.17 -6.45 -9.88
C ILE A 18 6.90 -5.02 -9.40
N ASN A 19 6.06 -4.28 -10.11
CA ASN A 19 5.70 -2.90 -9.77
C ASN A 19 4.89 -2.82 -8.48
N ALA A 20 3.95 -3.74 -8.25
CA ALA A 20 3.14 -3.80 -7.04
C ALA A 20 3.99 -4.00 -5.78
N THR A 21 5.04 -4.82 -5.87
CA THR A 21 5.90 -5.16 -4.73
C THR A 21 7.07 -4.17 -4.55
N GLY A 22 7.44 -3.42 -5.58
CA GLY A 22 8.56 -2.47 -5.54
C GLY A 22 8.56 -1.48 -4.36
N PRO A 23 7.46 -0.74 -4.10
CA PRO A 23 7.39 0.20 -2.97
C PRO A 23 7.53 -0.48 -1.61
N LEU A 24 7.16 -1.76 -1.52
CA LEU A 24 7.23 -2.57 -0.31
C LEU A 24 8.69 -2.95 0.05
N GLY A 25 9.69 -2.52 -0.73
CA GLY A 25 11.08 -2.50 -0.25
C GLY A 25 11.38 -1.38 0.75
N ASN A 26 10.49 -0.38 0.89
CA ASN A 26 10.71 0.81 1.70
C ASN A 26 9.80 0.84 2.94
N LYS A 27 10.41 0.83 4.14
CA LYS A 27 9.69 0.88 5.43
C LYS A 27 8.74 2.07 5.56
N LYS A 28 9.08 3.23 4.99
CA LYS A 28 8.25 4.45 5.03
C LYS A 28 6.99 4.29 4.17
N ALA A 29 7.14 3.70 2.98
CA ALA A 29 6.01 3.37 2.12
C ALA A 29 5.10 2.32 2.76
N TRP A 30 5.68 1.31 3.40
CA TRP A 30 4.94 0.33 4.21
C TRP A 30 4.12 0.98 5.32
N ALA A 31 4.73 1.86 6.13
CA ALA A 31 4.04 2.50 7.24
C ALA A 31 2.83 3.32 6.77
N ILE A 32 3.01 4.14 5.73
CA ILE A 32 1.93 4.93 5.12
C ILE A 32 0.84 4.00 4.55
N TYR A 33 1.24 2.92 3.89
CA TYR A 33 0.32 1.98 3.29
C TYR A 33 -0.58 1.28 4.34
N ILE A 34 0.00 0.81 5.45
CA ILE A 34 -0.77 0.21 6.54
C ILE A 34 -1.69 1.25 7.20
N ALA A 35 -1.23 2.48 7.41
CA ALA A 35 -2.07 3.54 7.96
C ALA A 35 -3.29 3.85 7.09
N LEU A 36 -3.16 3.73 5.76
CA LEU A 36 -4.27 3.87 4.82
C LEU A 36 -5.22 2.66 4.84
N LEU A 37 -4.69 1.45 5.02
CA LEU A 37 -5.51 0.23 5.14
C LEU A 37 -6.36 0.19 6.42
N GLN A 38 -5.92 0.86 7.48
CA GLN A 38 -6.64 0.95 8.75
C GLN A 38 -7.77 1.99 8.75
N ARG A 39 -7.93 2.76 7.66
CA ARG A 39 -8.92 3.83 7.56
C ARG A 39 -9.69 3.70 6.25
N ASP A 40 -10.89 3.13 6.31
CA ASP A 40 -11.78 2.95 5.15
C ASP A 40 -12.07 4.27 4.42
N GLU A 41 -12.09 5.35 5.17
CA GLU A 41 -12.30 6.71 4.67
C GLU A 41 -11.09 7.28 3.90
N GLY A 42 -9.91 6.70 4.04
CA GLY A 42 -8.66 7.24 3.51
C GLY A 42 -8.19 8.50 4.22
N LEU A 43 -7.04 9.02 3.79
CA LEU A 43 -6.39 10.17 4.39
C LEU A 43 -6.01 11.22 3.35
N ARG A 44 -6.13 12.50 3.71
CA ARG A 44 -5.57 13.60 2.93
C ARG A 44 -4.07 13.68 3.12
N PHE A 45 -3.38 14.27 2.15
CA PHE A 45 -1.93 14.45 2.21
C PHE A 45 -1.45 15.09 3.52
N ASN A 46 -2.11 16.18 3.96
CA ASN A 46 -1.75 16.85 5.21
C ASN A 46 -1.98 15.96 6.43
N GLN A 47 -3.03 15.15 6.46
CA GLN A 47 -3.28 14.23 7.56
C GLN A 47 -2.20 13.14 7.64
N ILE A 48 -1.73 12.64 6.48
CA ILE A 48 -0.63 11.67 6.44
C ILE A 48 0.67 12.33 6.91
N ARG A 49 0.96 13.54 6.43
CA ARG A 49 2.13 14.32 6.86
C ARG A 49 2.13 14.54 8.38
N ASP A 50 1.02 14.99 8.93
CA ASP A 50 0.88 15.29 10.34
C ASP A 50 0.93 14.01 11.19
N LEU A 51 0.35 12.90 10.70
CA LEU A 51 0.39 11.59 11.37
C LEU A 51 1.82 11.02 11.53
N PHE A 52 2.67 11.25 10.53
CA PHE A 52 4.04 10.74 10.53
C PHE A 52 5.10 11.78 10.92
N GLU A 53 4.68 13.00 11.27
CA GLU A 53 5.57 14.13 11.57
C GLU A 53 6.68 14.29 10.51
N ALA A 54 6.33 14.06 9.24
CA ALA A 54 7.28 13.87 8.17
C ALA A 54 7.32 15.06 7.20
N GLU A 55 8.47 15.25 6.55
CA GLU A 55 8.65 16.27 5.54
C GLU A 55 7.75 16.01 4.31
N PRO A 56 7.11 17.04 3.72
CA PRO A 56 6.22 16.86 2.56
C PRO A 56 6.85 16.07 1.38
N PRO A 57 8.12 16.29 1.00
CA PRO A 57 8.76 15.51 -0.07
C PRO A 57 8.90 14.02 0.25
N GLU A 58 8.95 13.64 1.53
CA GLU A 58 9.01 12.25 1.95
C GLU A 58 7.66 11.55 1.74
N ILE A 59 6.59 12.17 2.23
CA ILE A 59 5.22 11.67 2.03
C ILE A 59 4.86 11.61 0.54
N ALA A 60 5.21 12.65 -0.22
CA ALA A 60 4.94 12.71 -1.65
C ALA A 60 5.65 11.58 -2.42
N ARG A 61 6.90 11.29 -2.08
CA ARG A 61 7.65 10.18 -2.71
C ARG A 61 7.03 8.83 -2.38
N ALA A 62 6.68 8.58 -1.13
CA ALA A 62 6.06 7.32 -0.71
C ALA A 62 4.68 7.13 -1.35
N LEU A 63 3.81 8.14 -1.31
CA LEU A 63 2.48 8.07 -1.93
C LEU A 63 2.56 7.89 -3.45
N ARG A 64 3.50 8.57 -4.12
CA ARG A 64 3.72 8.38 -5.55
C ARG A 64 4.15 6.94 -5.87
N ALA A 65 5.05 6.37 -5.07
CA ALA A 65 5.47 4.98 -5.23
C ALA A 65 4.27 4.01 -5.07
N LEU A 66 3.48 4.18 -4.02
CA LEU A 66 2.27 3.37 -3.77
C LEU A 66 1.19 3.52 -4.85
N THR A 67 1.02 4.74 -5.37
CA THR A 67 0.05 5.03 -6.44
C THR A 67 0.50 4.42 -7.76
N ASN A 68 1.78 4.56 -8.11
CA ASN A 68 2.35 3.94 -9.32
C ASN A 68 2.30 2.41 -9.29
N ALA A 69 2.39 1.82 -8.08
CA ALA A 69 2.25 0.39 -7.86
C ALA A 69 0.78 -0.09 -7.87
N GLY A 70 -0.19 0.83 -7.98
CA GLY A 70 -1.61 0.51 -7.95
C GLY A 70 -2.13 0.04 -6.59
N LEU A 71 -1.36 0.20 -5.50
CA LEU A 71 -1.77 -0.21 -4.14
C LEU A 71 -2.68 0.82 -3.48
N VAL A 72 -2.51 2.10 -3.85
CA VAL A 72 -3.27 3.24 -3.34
C VAL A 72 -3.75 4.05 -4.53
N THR A 73 -4.92 4.67 -4.42
CA THR A 73 -5.41 5.64 -5.40
C THR A 73 -5.80 6.95 -4.75
N LYS A 74 -5.82 8.02 -5.55
CA LYS A 74 -6.24 9.35 -5.13
C LYS A 74 -7.69 9.55 -5.59
N GLN A 75 -8.62 9.67 -4.64
CA GLN A 75 -10.05 9.80 -4.90
C GLN A 75 -10.58 11.18 -4.49
N ALA A 76 -11.41 11.78 -5.33
CA ALA A 76 -12.24 12.93 -4.99
C ALA A 76 -13.58 12.43 -4.44
N ARG A 77 -14.06 12.98 -3.31
CA ARG A 77 -15.34 12.55 -2.70
C ARG A 77 -16.54 13.29 -3.27
N THR A 78 -16.36 14.53 -3.73
CA THR A 78 -17.41 15.34 -4.35
C THR A 78 -16.99 15.80 -5.74
N LEU A 79 -17.97 16.16 -6.59
CA LEU A 79 -17.70 16.79 -7.88
C LEU A 79 -17.02 18.16 -7.70
N ASP A 80 -17.25 18.85 -6.58
CA ASP A 80 -16.56 20.08 -6.21
C ASP A 80 -15.07 19.83 -5.87
N ASP A 81 -14.72 18.61 -5.47
CA ASP A 81 -13.32 18.18 -5.30
C ASP A 81 -12.66 17.76 -6.63
N ALA A 82 -13.45 17.55 -7.70
CA ALA A 82 -12.97 17.17 -9.03
C ALA A 82 -12.34 18.39 -9.74
N GLY A 83 -11.15 18.76 -9.31
CA GLY A 83 -10.40 19.93 -9.77
C GLY A 83 -9.53 20.56 -8.68
N SER A 84 -9.83 20.26 -7.42
CA SER A 84 -9.06 20.69 -6.26
C SER A 84 -8.00 19.65 -5.89
N THR A 85 -6.72 19.97 -6.11
CA THR A 85 -5.59 19.18 -5.62
C THR A 85 -5.54 19.08 -4.08
N LYS A 86 -6.29 19.93 -3.36
CA LYS A 86 -6.32 20.03 -1.90
C LYS A 86 -7.33 19.10 -1.22
N ALA A 87 -8.28 18.53 -1.96
CA ALA A 87 -9.40 17.80 -1.36
C ALA A 87 -9.49 16.30 -1.71
N SER A 88 -8.45 15.77 -2.33
CA SER A 88 -8.43 14.34 -2.63
C SER A 88 -7.88 13.52 -1.46
N PHE A 89 -8.48 12.35 -1.25
CA PHE A 89 -8.09 11.38 -0.26
C PHE A 89 -7.27 10.27 -0.92
N TYR A 90 -6.31 9.75 -0.19
CA TYR A 90 -5.61 8.53 -0.55
C TYR A 90 -6.35 7.37 0.10
N VAL A 91 -6.73 6.39 -0.71
CA VAL A 91 -7.44 5.18 -0.27
C VAL A 91 -6.75 3.94 -0.83
N PRO A 92 -6.71 2.82 -0.09
CA PRO A 92 -6.22 1.57 -0.63
C PRO A 92 -7.10 1.11 -1.80
N THR A 93 -6.49 0.53 -2.83
CA THR A 93 -7.22 -0.10 -3.93
C THR A 93 -7.63 -1.52 -3.56
N THR A 94 -8.49 -2.14 -4.38
CA THR A 94 -8.80 -3.58 -4.25
C THR A 94 -7.53 -4.44 -4.29
N LEU A 95 -6.56 -4.09 -5.16
CA LEU A 95 -5.27 -4.77 -5.22
C LEU A 95 -4.49 -4.60 -3.91
N GLY A 96 -4.48 -3.40 -3.34
CA GLY A 96 -3.82 -3.15 -2.06
C GLY A 96 -4.39 -4.05 -0.96
N VAL A 97 -5.70 -3.98 -0.73
CA VAL A 97 -6.36 -4.79 0.29
C VAL A 97 -6.12 -6.29 0.07
N ALA A 98 -6.24 -6.77 -1.17
CA ALA A 98 -6.01 -8.18 -1.49
C ALA A 98 -4.55 -8.61 -1.26
N LEU A 99 -3.58 -7.76 -1.60
CA LEU A 99 -2.15 -8.06 -1.43
C LEU A 99 -1.80 -8.28 0.04
N ILE A 100 -2.24 -7.37 0.92
CA ILE A 100 -1.92 -7.51 2.34
C ILE A 100 -2.60 -8.75 2.94
N ALA A 101 -3.85 -9.03 2.56
CA ALA A 101 -4.56 -10.23 3.00
C ALA A 101 -3.86 -11.52 2.54
N ALA A 102 -3.35 -11.54 1.31
CA ALA A 102 -2.59 -12.67 0.77
C ALA A 102 -1.25 -12.87 1.52
N LEU A 103 -0.55 -11.77 1.85
CA LEU A 103 0.69 -11.84 2.63
C LEU A 103 0.45 -12.37 4.03
N TYR A 104 -0.58 -11.89 4.75
CA TYR A 104 -0.93 -12.45 6.06
C TYR A 104 -1.30 -13.93 5.93
N ARG A 105 -2.13 -14.31 4.95
CA ARG A 105 -2.48 -15.73 4.77
C ARG A 105 -1.27 -16.62 4.47
N GLY A 106 -0.31 -16.13 3.70
CA GLY A 106 0.83 -16.93 3.24
C GLY A 106 2.05 -16.91 4.16
N LEU A 107 2.22 -15.86 4.98
CA LEU A 107 3.44 -15.65 5.79
C LEU A 107 3.21 -15.76 7.29
N THR A 108 1.96 -15.67 7.75
CA THR A 108 1.65 -15.97 9.15
C THR A 108 1.36 -17.47 9.26
N PRO A 109 1.87 -18.17 10.29
CA PRO A 109 1.46 -19.55 10.54
C PRO A 109 -0.07 -19.64 10.60
N PRO A 110 -0.65 -20.81 10.25
CA PRO A 110 -2.07 -21.04 10.51
C PRO A 110 -2.33 -20.66 11.95
N GLN A 111 -3.30 -19.77 12.20
CA GLN A 111 -3.79 -19.64 13.56
C GLN A 111 -4.52 -20.94 13.84
N ASP A 112 -3.80 -21.90 14.41
CA ASP A 112 -4.43 -23.05 15.04
C ASP A 112 -5.49 -22.52 15.99
N GLU A 113 -6.65 -23.16 16.01
CA GLU A 113 -7.79 -22.93 16.90
C GLU A 113 -7.44 -23.17 18.39
N GLU A 114 -6.22 -22.85 18.82
CA GLU A 114 -5.63 -23.17 20.12
C GLU A 114 -5.93 -22.07 21.16
N SER A 115 -7.17 -21.59 21.15
CA SER A 115 -7.70 -20.71 22.22
C SER A 115 -9.18 -20.96 22.53
N LEU A 116 -9.70 -22.15 22.20
CA LEU A 116 -10.91 -22.64 22.87
C LEU A 116 -10.49 -23.42 24.12
N PRO A 117 -10.76 -22.93 25.34
CA PRO A 117 -10.56 -23.74 26.53
C PRO A 117 -11.45 -24.98 26.42
N ARG A 118 -10.87 -26.18 26.57
CA ARG A 118 -11.67 -27.40 26.68
C ARG A 118 -12.53 -27.29 27.94
N PRO A 119 -13.85 -27.54 27.85
CA PRO A 119 -14.68 -27.60 29.05
C PRO A 119 -14.25 -28.80 29.90
N GLU A 120 -14.01 -28.56 31.19
CA GLU A 120 -13.93 -29.60 32.23
C GLU A 120 -15.33 -30.17 32.54
#